data_AF-A0A935RUA1-F1
#
_entry.id   AF-A0A935RUA1-F1
#
_cell.length_a   1.000
_cell.length_b   1.000
_cell.length_c   1.000
_cell.angle_alpha   90.00
_cell.angle_beta   90.00
_cell.angle_gamma   90.00
#
_symmetry.space_group_name_H-M   'P 1'
#
loop_
_entity.id
_entity.type
_entity.pdbx_description
1 polymer ?
#
loop_
_entity_poly.entity_id
_entity_poly.type
_entity_poly.pdbx_seq_one_letter_code
_entity_poly.pdbx_strand_id
1 'polypeptide(L)'
;MSESEIAALQNQLNPHFVSNVLTSIQSYIVNRSPIEASDYLNSFNRLLRLILESSRNNYLPLRQELQLLNKYLELENLRFHNTLDYQFIIQDDLDLNLEIPSMIIQPFVENAIIHGLNGLKHQPKLLIILNLKIGL
;
A
#
# COMPACT_ATOMS: atom_id res chain seq x y z
N MET A 1 8.73 12.23 -15.98
CA MET A 1 9.17 12.13 -14.58
C MET A 1 10.60 12.61 -14.54
N SER A 2 10.95 13.53 -13.64
CA SER A 2 12.34 13.97 -13.49
C SER A 2 13.19 12.85 -12.90
N GLU A 3 14.50 12.90 -13.12
CA GLU A 3 15.45 11.94 -12.55
C GLU A 3 15.37 11.89 -11.01
N SER A 4 15.06 13.03 -10.38
CA SER A 4 14.80 13.13 -8.94
C SER A 4 13.52 12.41 -8.49
N GLU A 5 12.46 12.42 -9.29
CA GLU A 5 11.22 11.66 -9.01
C GLU A 5 11.46 10.16 -9.09
N ILE A 6 12.28 9.73 -10.05
CA ILE A 6 12.65 8.32 -10.23
C ILE A 6 13.53 7.86 -9.06
N ALA A 7 14.49 8.67 -8.62
CA ALA A 7 15.33 8.35 -7.45
C ALA A 7 14.51 8.31 -6.14
N ALA A 8 13.57 9.24 -5.95
CA ALA A 8 12.65 9.22 -4.80
C ALA A 8 11.77 7.95 -4.80
N LEU A 9 11.24 7.57 -5.96
CA LEU A 9 10.50 6.31 -6.14
C LEU A 9 11.35 5.09 -5.81
N GLN A 10 12.59 5.04 -6.28
CA GLN A 10 13.50 3.92 -6.03
C GLN A 10 13.82 3.73 -4.53
N ASN A 11 13.88 4.83 -3.77
CA ASN A 11 14.15 4.79 -2.34
C ASN A 11 12.90 4.49 -1.49
N GLN A 12 11.70 4.77 -2.00
CA GLN A 12 10.46 4.60 -1.25
C GLN A 12 9.61 3.39 -1.68
N LEU A 13 9.86 2.83 -2.86
CA LEU A 13 9.16 1.63 -3.31
C LEU A 13 10.01 0.39 -3.11
N ASN A 14 9.36 -0.65 -2.62
CA ASN A 14 9.93 -1.98 -2.66
C ASN A 14 10.02 -2.49 -4.10
N PRO A 15 11.22 -2.83 -4.62
CA PRO A 15 11.38 -3.37 -5.97
C PRO A 15 10.54 -4.64 -6.20
N HIS A 16 10.35 -5.45 -5.16
CA HIS A 16 9.52 -6.65 -5.21
C HIS A 16 8.04 -6.31 -5.43
N PHE A 17 7.52 -5.28 -4.76
CA PHE A 17 6.14 -4.83 -4.97
C PHE A 17 5.91 -4.42 -6.43
N VAL A 18 6.80 -3.60 -6.98
CA VAL A 18 6.71 -3.14 -8.38
C VAL A 18 6.72 -4.32 -9.36
N SER A 19 7.66 -5.26 -9.20
CA SER A 19 7.71 -6.46 -10.05
C SER A 19 6.45 -7.32 -9.93
N ASN A 20 5.87 -7.43 -8.73
CA ASN A 20 4.67 -8.23 -8.50
C ASN A 20 3.42 -7.61 -9.14
N VAL A 21 3.25 -6.29 -9.04
CA VAL A 21 2.14 -5.60 -9.69
C VAL A 21 2.22 -5.76 -11.21
N LEU A 22 3.41 -5.56 -11.80
CA LEU A 22 3.61 -5.72 -13.25
C LEU A 22 3.35 -7.16 -13.72
N THR A 23 3.79 -8.16 -12.95
CA THR A 23 3.53 -9.58 -13.24
C THR A 23 2.03 -9.88 -13.18
N SER A 24 1.32 -9.30 -12.22
CA SER A 24 -0.13 -9.48 -12.09
C SER A 24 -0.87 -8.85 -13.28
N ILE A 25 -0.52 -7.63 -13.67
CA ILE A 25 -1.06 -6.97 -14.86
C ILE A 25 -0.82 -7.83 -16.11
N GLN A 26 0.39 -8.36 -16.28
CA GLN A 26 0.70 -9.26 -17.40
C GLN A 26 -0.18 -10.51 -17.39
N SER A 27 -0.42 -11.10 -16.22
CA SER A 27 -1.32 -12.26 -16.06
C SER A 27 -2.74 -11.93 -16.53
N TYR A 28 -3.32 -10.79 -16.14
CA TYR A 28 -4.65 -10.38 -16.60
C TYR A 28 -4.73 -10.17 -18.11
N ILE A 29 -3.67 -9.61 -18.73
CA ILE A 29 -3.59 -9.45 -20.19
C ILE A 29 -3.59 -10.83 -20.87
N VAL A 30 -2.77 -11.77 -20.40
CA VAL A 30 -2.68 -13.12 -20.95
C VAL A 30 -4.00 -13.90 -20.79
N ASN A 31 -4.69 -13.70 -19.67
CA ASN A 31 -5.99 -14.31 -19.37
C ASN A 31 -7.17 -13.64 -20.08
N ARG A 32 -6.92 -12.79 -21.10
CA ARG A 32 -7.93 -12.08 -21.90
C ARG A 32 -8.91 -11.26 -21.05
N SER A 33 -8.41 -10.67 -19.96
CA SER A 33 -9.12 -9.75 -19.08
C SER A 33 -8.53 -8.34 -19.23
N PRO A 34 -8.62 -7.71 -20.42
CA PRO A 34 -7.91 -6.46 -20.71
C PRO A 34 -8.49 -5.26 -19.94
N ILE A 35 -9.75 -5.32 -19.53
CA ILE A 35 -10.41 -4.27 -18.75
C ILE A 35 -9.83 -4.30 -17.32
N GLU A 36 -9.78 -5.48 -16.71
CA GLU A 36 -9.22 -5.71 -15.39
C GLU A 36 -7.72 -5.37 -15.34
N ALA A 37 -6.97 -5.71 -16.39
CA ALA A 37 -5.58 -5.31 -16.54
C ALA A 37 -5.42 -3.77 -16.58
N SER A 38 -6.29 -3.10 -17.34
CA SER A 38 -6.30 -1.63 -17.44
C SER A 38 -6.65 -0.98 -16.10
N ASP A 39 -7.66 -1.50 -15.39
CA ASP A 39 -8.08 -0.98 -14.10
C ASP A 39 -7.00 -1.16 -13.02
N TYR A 40 -6.31 -2.30 -13.04
CA TYR A 40 -5.16 -2.55 -12.16
C TYR A 40 -4.02 -1.57 -12.50
N LEU A 41 -3.67 -1.41 -13.78
CA LEU A 41 -2.63 -0.46 -14.20
C LEU A 41 -2.97 0.99 -13.79
N ASN A 42 -4.22 1.41 -13.93
CA ASN A 42 -4.69 2.74 -13.52
C ASN A 42 -4.58 2.91 -12.00
N SER A 43 -4.98 1.91 -11.24
CA SER A 43 -4.90 1.92 -9.77
C SER A 43 -3.45 1.97 -9.30
N PHE A 44 -2.56 1.22 -9.96
CA PHE A 44 -1.12 1.26 -9.71
C PHE A 44 -0.52 2.64 -10.00
N ASN A 45 -0.82 3.22 -11.17
CA ASN A 45 -0.38 4.56 -11.53
C ASN A 45 -0.85 5.62 -10.52
N ARG A 46 -2.08 5.49 -10.00
CA ARG A 46 -2.60 6.38 -8.97
C ARG A 46 -1.85 6.23 -7.66
N LEU A 47 -1.59 5.00 -7.21
CA LEU A 47 -0.79 4.77 -6.00
C LEU A 47 0.61 5.37 -6.14
N LEU A 48 1.29 5.16 -7.28
CA LEU A 48 2.62 5.71 -7.52
C LEU A 48 2.67 7.24 -7.39
N ARG A 49 1.65 7.94 -7.91
CA ARG A 49 1.54 9.39 -7.76
C ARG A 49 1.36 9.80 -6.29
N LEU A 50 0.49 9.11 -5.56
CA LEU A 50 0.26 9.39 -4.15
C LEU A 50 1.51 9.16 -3.29
N ILE A 51 2.28 8.09 -3.57
CA ILE A 51 3.56 7.82 -2.89
C ILE A 51 4.55 8.95 -3.19
N LEU A 52 4.68 9.36 -4.44
CA LEU A 52 5.55 10.48 -4.83
C LEU A 52 5.16 11.80 -4.17
N GLU A 53 3.87 12.11 -4.12
CA GLU A 53 3.37 13.33 -3.48
C GLU A 53 3.64 13.28 -1.96
N SER A 54 3.36 12.14 -1.33
CA SER A 54 3.58 11.92 0.11
C SER A 54 5.07 11.97 0.46
N SER A 55 5.94 11.45 -0.41
CA SER A 55 7.40 11.45 -0.23
C SER A 55 8.03 12.84 -0.14
N ARG A 56 7.38 13.85 -0.72
CA ARG A 56 7.85 15.24 -0.73
C ARG A 56 7.54 15.97 0.57
N ASN A 57 6.59 15.45 1.35
CA ASN A 57 6.18 16.02 2.61
C ASN A 57 6.82 15.22 3.75
N ASN A 58 7.51 15.91 4.66
CA ASN A 58 8.12 15.24 5.82
C ASN A 58 7.06 14.67 6.76
N TYR A 59 5.90 15.31 6.82
CA TYR A 59 4.76 14.93 7.64
C TYR A 59 3.47 15.01 6.82
N LEU A 60 2.52 14.15 7.13
CA LEU A 60 1.17 14.20 6.57
C LEU A 60 0.13 13.75 7.60
N PRO A 61 -1.12 14.22 7.47
CA PRO A 61 -2.20 13.80 8.37
C PRO A 61 -2.41 12.28 8.33
N LEU A 62 -2.64 11.66 9.49
CA LEU A 62 -2.89 10.22 9.60
C LEU A 62 -3.99 9.74 8.64
N ARG A 63 -5.05 10.51 8.41
CA ARG A 63 -6.08 10.20 7.41
C ARG A 63 -5.52 9.95 6.01
N GLN A 64 -4.51 10.72 5.60
CA GLN A 64 -3.88 10.59 4.28
C GLN A 64 -2.97 9.37 4.23
N GLU A 65 -2.22 9.07 5.32
CA GLU A 65 -1.42 7.85 5.44
C GLU A 65 -2.34 6.61 5.31
N LEU A 66 -3.49 6.61 5.99
CA LEU A 66 -4.45 5.51 5.92
C LEU A 66 -5.09 5.36 4.54
N GLN A 67 -5.37 6.47 3.86
CA GLN A 67 -5.85 6.42 2.48
C GLN A 67 -4.81 5.81 1.55
N LEU A 68 -3.53 6.16 1.72
CA LEU A 68 -2.43 5.60 0.95
C LEU A 68 -2.28 4.10 1.21
N LEU A 69 -2.26 3.69 2.47
CA LEU A 69 -2.21 2.29 2.88
C LEU A 69 -3.38 1.49 2.33
N ASN A 70 -4.60 2.02 2.39
CA ASN A 70 -5.76 1.31 1.87
C ASN A 70 -5.66 1.11 0.35
N LYS A 71 -5.18 2.12 -0.40
CA LYS A 71 -4.94 1.99 -1.86
C LYS A 71 -3.85 0.97 -2.18
N TYR A 72 -2.82 0.90 -1.35
CA TYR A 72 -1.80 -0.13 -1.43
C TYR A 72 -2.38 -1.54 -1.16
N LEU A 73 -3.17 -1.70 -0.10
CA LEU A 73 -3.80 -2.98 0.24
C LEU A 73 -4.83 -3.44 -0.79
N GLU A 74 -5.56 -2.52 -1.44
CA GLU A 74 -6.45 -2.84 -2.56
C GLU A 74 -5.67 -3.50 -3.72
N LEU A 75 -4.50 -2.97 -4.08
CA LEU A 75 -3.64 -3.54 -5.13
C LEU A 75 -3.07 -4.89 -4.71
N GLU A 76 -2.59 -5.00 -3.47
CA GLU A 76 -2.10 -6.27 -2.94
C GLU A 76 -3.22 -7.32 -2.91
N ASN A 77 -4.46 -6.94 -2.56
CA ASN A 77 -5.59 -7.86 -2.54
C ASN A 77 -5.93 -8.37 -3.94
N LEU A 78 -5.85 -7.54 -4.98
CA LEU A 78 -5.99 -7.99 -6.37
C LEU A 78 -4.97 -9.09 -6.70
N ARG A 79 -3.72 -8.96 -6.23
CA ARG A 79 -2.70 -10.02 -6.38
C ARG A 79 -3.08 -11.30 -5.63
N PHE A 80 -3.73 -11.17 -4.48
CA PHE A 80 -4.32 -12.29 -3.73
C PHE A 80 -5.69 -12.72 -4.28
N HIS A 81 -6.06 -12.38 -5.53
CA HIS A 81 -7.34 -12.73 -6.14
C HIS A 81 -8.55 -12.33 -5.27
N ASN A 82 -8.46 -11.16 -4.63
CA ASN A 82 -9.46 -10.61 -3.71
C ASN A 82 -9.72 -11.49 -2.47
N THR A 83 -8.74 -12.31 -2.06
CA THR A 83 -8.87 -13.19 -0.88
C THR A 83 -8.23 -12.64 0.39
N LEU A 84 -7.44 -11.56 0.30
CA LEU A 84 -6.85 -10.89 1.47
C LEU A 84 -7.95 -10.18 2.26
N ASP A 85 -8.17 -10.68 3.48
CA ASP A 85 -9.05 -10.08 4.48
C ASP A 85 -8.22 -9.12 5.33
N TYR A 86 -8.39 -7.81 5.12
CA TYR A 86 -7.66 -6.79 5.87
C TYR A 86 -8.60 -5.83 6.59
N GLN A 87 -8.21 -5.41 7.79
CA GLN A 87 -9.01 -4.50 8.61
C GLN A 87 -8.14 -3.47 9.32
N PHE A 88 -8.60 -2.22 9.31
CA PHE A 88 -8.09 -1.15 10.17
C PHE A 88 -8.93 -1.08 11.45
N ILE A 89 -8.28 -1.21 12.60
CA ILE A 89 -8.86 -0.92 13.91
C ILE A 89 -8.20 0.36 14.41
N ILE A 90 -9.00 1.42 14.46
CA ILE A 90 -8.55 2.76 14.85
C ILE A 90 -9.26 3.10 16.16
N GLN A 91 -8.50 3.51 17.17
CA GLN A 91 -9.07 3.96 18.44
C GLN A 91 -9.92 5.23 18.23
N ASP A 92 -11.11 5.30 18.84
CA ASP A 92 -12.10 6.38 18.58
C ASP A 92 -11.58 7.79 18.92
N ASP A 93 -10.62 7.89 19.85
CA ASP A 93 -10.01 9.14 20.30
C ASP A 93 -8.76 9.53 19.48
N LEU A 94 -8.39 8.75 18.46
CA LEU A 94 -7.26 9.05 17.61
C LEU A 94 -7.61 10.19 16.62
N ASP A 95 -6.96 11.34 16.78
CA ASP A 95 -7.13 12.45 15.83
C ASP A 95 -6.52 12.10 14.46
N LEU A 96 -7.38 11.86 13.47
CA LEU A 96 -6.97 11.55 12.11
C LEU A 96 -6.30 12.74 11.39
N ASN A 97 -6.33 13.94 11.98
CA ASN A 97 -5.61 15.11 11.48
C ASN A 97 -4.21 15.25 12.09
N LEU A 98 -3.85 14.40 13.07
CA LEU A 98 -2.51 14.34 13.62
C LEU A 98 -1.49 14.14 12.49
N GLU A 99 -0.52 15.04 12.42
CA GLU A 99 0.57 14.94 11.48
C GLU A 99 1.57 13.90 11.98
N ILE A 100 1.82 12.88 11.16
CA ILE A 100 2.80 11.83 11.41
C ILE A 100 3.86 11.87 10.31
N PRO A 101 5.08 11.37 10.56
CA PRO A 101 6.07 11.23 9.50
C PRO A 101 5.48 10.45 8.33
N SER A 102 5.62 11.01 7.14
CA SER A 102 5.10 10.41 5.91
C SER A 102 5.67 9.01 5.70
N MET A 103 4.84 8.07 5.25
CA MET A 103 5.25 6.70 4.91
C MET A 103 5.76 5.88 6.10
N ILE A 104 5.49 6.30 7.35
CA ILE A 104 6.01 5.61 8.54
C ILE A 104 5.32 4.25 8.76
N ILE A 105 4.05 4.11 8.37
CA ILE A 105 3.28 2.89 8.64
C ILE A 105 3.54 1.85 7.53
N GLN A 106 3.78 2.31 6.31
CA GLN A 106 3.92 1.47 5.13
C GLN A 106 4.95 0.33 5.27
N PRO A 107 6.19 0.55 5.77
CA PRO A 107 7.18 -0.53 5.92
C PRO A 107 6.70 -1.70 6.78
N PHE A 108 5.88 -1.43 7.80
CA PHE A 108 5.33 -2.49 8.66
C PHE A 108 4.27 -3.32 7.93
N VAL A 109 3.41 -2.64 7.17
CA VAL A 109 2.39 -3.30 6.34
C VAL A 109 3.04 -4.11 5.21
N GLU A 110 4.04 -3.55 4.54
CA GLU A 110 4.81 -4.27 3.51
C GLU A 110 5.48 -5.52 4.07
N ASN A 111 6.16 -5.39 5.22
CA ASN A 111 6.81 -6.52 5.88
C ASN A 111 5.80 -7.61 6.27
N ALA A 112 4.63 -7.22 6.79
CA ALA A 112 3.57 -8.17 7.15
C ALA A 112 3.07 -8.96 5.93
N ILE A 113 2.96 -8.34 4.76
CA ILE A 113 2.51 -9.02 3.54
C ILE A 113 3.62 -9.92 2.98
N ILE A 114 4.83 -9.39 2.84
CA ILE A 114 5.96 -10.12 2.21
C ILE A 114 6.37 -11.32 3.05
N HIS A 115 6.45 -11.16 4.37
CA HIS A 115 6.97 -12.19 5.25
C HIS A 115 5.88 -12.93 6.02
N GLY A 116 4.75 -12.29 6.31
CA GLY A 116 3.67 -12.88 7.10
C GLY A 116 2.61 -13.62 6.29
N LEU A 117 2.34 -13.21 5.04
CA LEU A 117 1.23 -13.77 4.25
C LEU A 117 1.67 -14.70 3.12
N ASN A 118 2.91 -14.59 2.66
CA ASN A 118 3.44 -15.46 1.61
C ASN A 118 3.55 -16.91 2.09
N GLY A 119 2.93 -17.85 1.36
CA GLY A 119 3.00 -19.28 1.65
C GLY A 119 1.98 -19.80 2.68
N LEU A 120 1.00 -18.97 3.08
CA LEU A 120 -0.09 -19.43 3.94
C LEU A 120 -0.98 -20.47 3.23
N LYS A 121 -1.34 -21.54 3.95
CA LYS A 121 -2.30 -22.56 3.49
C LYS A 121 -3.77 -22.16 3.71
N HIS A 122 -4.00 -21.07 4.44
CA HIS A 122 -5.32 -20.55 4.78
C HIS A 122 -5.48 -19.14 4.22
N GLN A 123 -6.72 -18.65 4.20
CA GLN A 123 -7.03 -17.32 3.69
C GLN A 123 -6.17 -16.24 4.39
N PRO A 124 -5.44 -15.40 3.64
CA PRO A 124 -4.54 -14.43 4.22
C PRO A 124 -5.34 -13.35 4.96
N LYS A 125 -4.92 -13.04 6.20
CA LYS A 125 -5.55 -12.02 7.04
C LYS A 125 -4.54 -10.99 7.54
N LEU A 126 -4.88 -9.70 7.47
CA LEU A 126 -4.04 -8.61 7.95
C LEU A 126 -4.83 -7.68 8.87
N LEU A 127 -4.40 -7.56 10.12
CA LEU A 127 -5.01 -6.64 11.09
C LEU A 127 -4.06 -5.48 11.38
N ILE A 128 -4.52 -4.25 11.17
CA ILE A 128 -3.76 -3.03 11.42
C ILE A 128 -4.43 -2.29 12.56
N ILE A 129 -3.76 -2.22 13.71
CA ILE A 129 -4.28 -1.59 14.93
C ILE A 129 -3.50 -0.32 15.23
N LEU A 130 -4.20 0.80 15.35
CA LEU A 130 -3.62 2.12 15.59
C LEU A 130 -4.15 2.69 16.90
N ASN A 131 -3.24 2.83 17.86
CA ASN A 131 -3.53 3.33 19.20
C ASN A 131 -2.55 4.46 19.54
N LEU A 132 -3.04 5.52 20.18
CA LEU A 132 -2.17 6.57 20.71
C LEU A 132 -1.83 6.24 22.17
N LYS A 133 -0.54 6.10 22.48
CA LYS A 133 -0.05 6.09 23.86
C LYS A 133 0.52 7.44 24.21
N ILE A 134 -0.21 8.20 25.02
CA ILE A 134 0.33 9.41 25.64
C ILE A 134 1.25 8.94 26.77
N GLY A 135 2.57 9.13 26.60
CA GLY A 135 3.54 8.88 27.66
C GLY A 135 3.38 9.93 28.77
N LEU A 136 3.10 9.48 29.99
CA LEU A 136 3.29 10.25 31.22
C LEU A 136 4.72 10.03 31.73
#